data_AF-A0A0Q8W0Y1-F1
#
_entry.id   AF-A0A0Q8W0Y1-F1
#
_cell.length_a   1.000
_cell.length_b   1.000
_cell.length_c   1.000
_cell.angle_alpha   90.00
_cell.angle_beta   90.00
_cell.angle_gamma   90.00
#
_symmetry.space_group_name_H-M   'P 1'
#
loop_
_entity.id
_entity.type
_entity.pdbx_description
1 polymer ?
#
loop_
_entity_poly.entity_id
_entity_poly.type
_entity_poly.pdbx_seq_one_letter_code
_entity_poly.pdbx_strand_id
1 'polypeptide(L)'
;MNLQRIAAIAAITGVVLGGAAVVALGAAAYNAGQPEPELVYTAIDDSAEPQPEHTAGATTAGLGESGKLDSGEPGTGAMAADYNPYLDPANAEYVTPEERSEWLGKQAVIRKCMADAGFEFLEWQWWLGEKAQPRGLDFETSVLWVQALSGPNLYSPGGGCAGVGDKAEAEARAAGKPLTAPVPDDDPTQPTERQVWLDFQDLVRACMTEAGQEYLYWEWWNPVYQEPIDLANPDAPRNPPAQPEGLTEAEKAAWTLALDGNAGGGAAYRWEDAGCWGRAVHESGNDNMH
;
A
#
# COMPACT_ATOMS: atom_id res chain seq x y z
N MET A 1 54.29 23.60 -7.21
CA MET A 1 55.09 22.39 -7.55
C MET A 1 54.44 21.22 -6.84
N ASN A 2 54.00 20.10 -7.40
CA ASN A 2 53.75 19.52 -8.73
C ASN A 2 52.83 18.32 -8.39
N LEU A 3 51.60 18.15 -8.90
CA LEU A 3 51.19 17.66 -10.23
C LEU A 3 51.72 16.25 -10.58
N GLN A 4 50.77 15.38 -10.95
CA GLN A 4 50.82 14.12 -11.74
C GLN A 4 50.49 12.84 -10.93
N ARG A 5 49.30 12.23 -11.08
CA ARG A 5 48.65 11.51 -12.22
C ARG A 5 49.21 10.09 -12.46
N ILE A 6 48.30 9.10 -12.51
CA ILE A 6 48.19 7.85 -13.31
C ILE A 6 47.17 6.94 -12.55
N ALA A 7 45.90 6.76 -12.96
CA ALA A 7 45.33 5.93 -14.05
C ALA A 7 45.75 4.42 -13.93
N ALA A 8 44.96 3.36 -14.08
CA ALA A 8 43.62 3.11 -14.59
C ALA A 8 43.12 1.69 -14.17
N ILE A 9 41.79 1.54 -14.08
CA ILE A 9 40.89 0.47 -14.59
C ILE A 9 41.40 -0.98 -14.73
N ALA A 10 40.72 -1.90 -14.05
CA ALA A 10 40.24 -3.17 -14.63
C ALA A 10 38.97 -3.66 -13.91
N ALA A 11 37.90 -3.82 -14.68
CA ALA A 11 36.66 -4.50 -14.31
C ALA A 11 36.87 -6.02 -14.22
N ILE A 12 36.07 -6.73 -13.41
CA ILE A 12 35.43 -8.02 -13.75
C ILE A 12 34.21 -8.22 -12.83
N THR A 13 33.09 -8.31 -13.54
CA THR A 13 31.83 -9.03 -13.32
C THR A 13 31.83 -10.11 -12.23
N GLY A 14 30.83 -10.03 -11.34
CA GLY A 14 30.44 -11.11 -10.44
C GLY A 14 28.93 -11.04 -10.18
N VAL A 15 28.16 -11.71 -11.01
CA VAL A 15 26.73 -11.96 -10.82
C VAL A 15 26.54 -12.90 -9.63
N VAL A 16 25.79 -12.48 -8.61
CA VAL A 16 25.08 -13.40 -7.72
C VAL A 16 23.68 -12.86 -7.49
N LEU A 17 22.72 -13.67 -7.94
CA LEU A 17 21.29 -13.58 -7.77
C LEU A 17 20.87 -13.82 -6.31
N GLY A 18 19.77 -13.20 -5.90
CA GLY A 18 18.86 -13.78 -4.91
C GLY A 18 18.65 -12.93 -3.66
N GLY A 19 17.38 -12.63 -3.37
CA GLY A 19 16.95 -12.13 -2.08
C GLY A 19 15.85 -11.08 -2.19
N ALA A 20 14.60 -11.54 -2.24
CA ALA A 20 13.40 -10.72 -2.31
C ALA A 20 13.24 -9.78 -1.11
N ALA A 21 12.86 -8.53 -1.38
CA ALA A 21 12.15 -7.69 -0.43
C ALA A 21 10.74 -7.47 -0.98
N VAL A 22 9.80 -8.24 -0.42
CA VAL A 22 8.36 -8.01 -0.53
C VAL A 22 7.96 -7.11 0.64
N VAL A 23 6.83 -6.42 0.48
CA VAL A 23 6.09 -5.62 1.47
C VAL A 23 6.36 -4.11 1.42
N ALA A 24 5.64 -3.45 0.51
CA ALA A 24 4.73 -2.33 0.79
C ALA A 24 4.22 -1.72 -0.53
N LEU A 25 3.21 -2.32 -1.14
CA LEU A 25 2.50 -1.74 -2.30
C LEU A 25 1.00 -1.97 -2.16
N GLY A 26 0.39 -1.20 -1.27
CA GLY A 26 -1.01 -0.80 -1.44
C GLY A 26 -1.04 0.48 -2.27
N ALA A 27 -1.64 0.42 -3.45
CA ALA A 27 -2.00 1.55 -4.35
C ALA A 27 -0.95 2.15 -5.32
N ALA A 28 0.13 1.46 -5.69
CA ALA A 28 0.99 1.93 -6.81
C ALA A 28 1.47 0.82 -7.76
N ALA A 29 0.55 -0.05 -8.20
CA ALA A 29 0.83 -1.05 -9.22
C ALA A 29 -0.21 -1.01 -10.36
N TYR A 30 -0.26 0.10 -11.12
CA TYR A 30 -0.95 0.09 -12.42
C TYR A 30 -0.33 0.96 -13.53
N ASN A 31 0.88 1.53 -13.38
CA ASN A 31 1.50 2.30 -14.48
C ASN A 31 3.00 2.03 -14.68
N ALA A 32 3.40 0.76 -14.71
CA ALA A 32 4.73 0.36 -15.16
C ALA A 32 4.60 -0.51 -16.42
N GLY A 33 4.50 0.13 -17.59
CA GLY A 33 4.43 -0.63 -18.86
C GLY A 33 4.16 0.16 -20.14
N GLN A 34 3.93 1.48 -20.08
CA GLN A 34 3.77 2.29 -21.31
C GLN A 34 5.14 2.83 -21.75
N PRO A 35 5.52 2.74 -23.04
CA PRO A 35 6.65 3.49 -23.57
C PRO A 35 6.38 4.99 -23.38
N GLU A 36 7.39 5.76 -22.95
CA GLU A 36 7.29 7.20 -22.74
C GLU A 36 6.72 7.91 -23.98
N PRO A 37 5.53 8.54 -23.92
CA PRO A 37 5.17 9.51 -24.92
C PRO A 37 5.99 10.78 -24.67
N GLU A 38 6.76 11.17 -25.68
CA GLU A 38 7.40 12.48 -25.78
C GLU A 38 6.36 13.58 -25.49
N LEU A 39 6.44 14.21 -24.31
CA LEU A 39 5.53 15.26 -23.89
C LEU A 39 5.77 16.53 -24.71
N VAL A 40 5.09 16.62 -25.85
CA VAL A 40 4.88 17.88 -26.56
C VAL A 40 3.79 18.64 -25.81
N TYR A 41 4.18 19.63 -25.00
CA TYR A 41 3.26 20.61 -24.44
C TYR A 41 2.77 21.54 -25.58
N THR A 42 1.61 21.23 -26.15
CA THR A 42 0.77 22.25 -26.79
C THR A 42 -0.12 22.86 -25.72
N ALA A 43 0.08 24.15 -25.44
CA ALA A 43 -0.83 24.94 -24.62
C ALA A 43 -2.25 24.84 -25.22
N ILE A 44 -3.19 24.28 -24.45
CA ILE A 44 -4.61 24.29 -24.83
C ILE A 44 -5.19 25.61 -24.33
N ASP A 45 -5.74 26.34 -25.30
CA ASP A 45 -6.47 27.60 -25.18
C ASP A 45 -7.76 27.38 -24.36
N ASP A 46 -7.91 28.15 -23.29
CA ASP A 46 -9.07 28.12 -22.39
C ASP A 46 -10.16 29.01 -22.98
N SER A 47 -11.07 28.41 -23.76
CA SER A 47 -12.25 29.08 -24.30
C SER A 47 -13.44 28.13 -24.50
N ALA A 48 -14.28 28.08 -23.46
CA ALA A 48 -15.76 28.00 -23.44
C ALA A 48 -16.53 26.82 -24.11
N GLU A 49 -17.43 26.17 -23.36
CA GLU A 49 -18.89 26.42 -23.35
C GLU A 49 -19.61 25.60 -22.23
N PRO A 50 -20.75 26.05 -21.67
CA PRO A 50 -21.49 25.33 -20.64
C PRO A 50 -22.42 24.25 -21.24
N GLN A 51 -22.33 23.01 -20.73
CA GLN A 51 -23.26 21.93 -21.09
C GLN A 51 -24.60 22.05 -20.33
N PRO A 52 -25.73 21.69 -20.97
CA PRO A 52 -27.07 21.83 -20.39
C PRO A 52 -27.37 20.74 -19.36
N GLU A 53 -28.15 21.13 -18.36
CA GLU A 53 -28.70 20.28 -17.30
C GLU A 53 -29.52 19.11 -17.88
N HIS A 54 -29.01 17.89 -17.74
CA HIS A 54 -29.81 16.69 -17.97
C HIS A 54 -30.55 16.30 -16.69
N THR A 55 -31.85 16.62 -16.69
CA THR A 55 -32.81 16.04 -15.74
C THR A 55 -33.07 14.59 -16.11
N ALA A 56 -32.59 13.64 -15.30
CA ALA A 56 -32.97 12.22 -15.40
C ALA A 56 -33.81 11.84 -14.18
N GLY A 57 -35.03 11.39 -14.46
CA GLY A 57 -35.99 10.96 -13.44
C GLY A 57 -35.55 9.66 -12.76
N ALA A 58 -35.41 9.71 -11.44
CA ALA A 58 -35.21 8.53 -10.62
C ALA A 58 -36.52 7.73 -10.57
N THR A 59 -36.50 6.54 -11.18
CA THR A 59 -37.51 5.52 -10.92
C THR A 59 -37.04 4.74 -9.71
N THR A 60 -37.77 4.85 -8.60
CA THR A 60 -37.54 4.08 -7.37
C THR A 60 -37.80 2.59 -7.63
N ALA A 61 -36.73 1.81 -7.80
CA ALA A 61 -36.76 0.36 -7.64
C ALA A 61 -36.44 0.03 -6.17
N GLY A 62 -37.17 -0.94 -5.62
CA GLY A 62 -37.31 -1.17 -4.19
C GLY A 62 -36.01 -1.38 -3.43
N LEU A 63 -35.93 -0.73 -2.28
CA LEU A 63 -34.99 -1.02 -1.21
C LEU A 63 -35.15 -2.49 -0.81
N GLY A 64 -34.26 -3.34 -1.33
CA GLY A 64 -33.97 -4.64 -0.76
C GLY A 64 -33.30 -4.39 0.59
N GLU A 65 -33.89 -4.93 1.63
CA GLU A 65 -33.41 -4.98 3.00
C GLU A 65 -31.91 -5.30 3.01
N SER A 66 -31.09 -4.30 3.34
CA SER A 66 -29.66 -4.46 3.57
C SER A 66 -29.49 -5.39 4.76
N GLY A 67 -29.32 -6.68 4.45
CA GLY A 67 -28.94 -7.69 5.42
C GLY A 67 -27.70 -7.19 6.13
N LYS A 68 -27.86 -6.86 7.41
CA LYS A 68 -26.78 -6.73 8.37
C LYS A 68 -26.05 -8.06 8.34
N LEU A 69 -24.97 -8.14 7.56
CA LEU A 69 -24.15 -9.33 7.49
C LEU A 69 -23.52 -9.50 8.88
N ASP A 70 -23.84 -10.65 9.46
CA ASP A 70 -23.27 -11.16 10.68
C ASP A 70 -21.76 -10.99 10.59
N SER A 71 -21.17 -10.26 11.52
CA SER A 71 -19.74 -10.32 11.78
C SER A 71 -19.46 -11.79 12.08
N GLY A 72 -18.98 -12.51 11.06
CA GLY A 72 -18.89 -13.96 11.07
C GLY A 72 -18.31 -14.47 12.38
N GLU A 73 -18.86 -15.58 12.90
CA GLU A 73 -18.30 -16.29 14.03
C GLU A 73 -16.76 -16.34 13.92
N PRO A 74 -16.01 -16.11 15.00
CA PRO A 74 -14.55 -16.22 14.99
C PRO A 74 -14.18 -17.56 14.36
N GLY A 75 -13.68 -17.48 13.13
CA GLY A 75 -13.56 -18.64 12.28
C GLY A 75 -12.41 -19.48 12.80
N THR A 76 -12.66 -20.73 13.19
CA THR A 76 -11.57 -21.65 13.44
C THR A 76 -11.00 -22.09 12.08
N GLY A 77 -10.00 -21.39 11.56
CA GLY A 77 -9.30 -21.78 10.33
C GLY A 77 -8.42 -20.69 9.75
N ALA A 78 -7.48 -21.08 8.88
CA ALA A 78 -6.52 -20.19 8.22
C ALA A 78 -7.16 -19.10 7.33
N MET A 79 -8.48 -19.15 7.12
CA MET A 79 -9.26 -18.22 6.32
C MET A 79 -10.00 -17.16 7.15
N ALA A 80 -10.01 -17.30 8.48
CA ALA A 80 -10.75 -16.40 9.33
C ALA A 80 -10.18 -14.98 9.30
N ALA A 81 -11.06 -14.00 9.52
CA ALA A 81 -10.67 -12.60 9.60
C ALA A 81 -9.75 -12.35 10.79
N ASP A 82 -9.95 -13.00 11.93
CA ASP A 82 -9.10 -12.88 13.12
C ASP A 82 -7.82 -13.73 13.06
N TYR A 83 -7.55 -14.42 11.95
CA TYR A 83 -6.33 -15.21 11.79
C TYR A 83 -5.14 -14.35 11.33
N ASN A 84 -4.03 -14.44 12.07
CA ASN A 84 -2.74 -13.88 11.70
C ASN A 84 -1.70 -14.99 11.49
N PRO A 85 -1.27 -15.27 10.24
CA PRO A 85 -0.31 -16.35 9.95
C PRO A 85 1.07 -16.11 10.59
N TYR A 86 1.43 -14.85 10.84
CA TYR A 86 2.73 -14.49 11.41
C TYR A 86 2.87 -14.82 12.90
N LEU A 87 1.76 -15.08 13.58
CA LEU A 87 1.72 -15.39 15.02
C LEU A 87 1.44 -16.87 15.33
N ASP A 88 1.16 -17.69 14.31
CA ASP A 88 0.83 -19.11 14.46
C ASP A 88 2.06 -20.00 14.23
N PRO A 89 2.64 -20.67 15.26
CA PRO A 89 3.82 -21.53 15.10
C PRO A 89 3.63 -22.74 14.18
N ALA A 90 2.39 -23.07 13.79
CA ALA A 90 2.10 -24.12 12.83
C ALA A 90 2.09 -23.61 11.37
N ASN A 91 2.11 -22.29 11.15
CA ASN A 91 2.14 -21.68 9.83
C ASN A 91 3.57 -21.56 9.29
N ALA A 92 3.73 -21.69 7.97
CA ALA A 92 5.03 -21.52 7.31
C ALA A 92 5.55 -20.07 7.31
N GLU A 93 4.65 -19.09 7.46
CA GLU A 93 4.96 -17.66 7.54
C GLU A 93 5.21 -17.18 8.99
N TYR A 94 5.16 -18.07 9.98
CA TYR A 94 5.37 -17.71 11.38
C TYR A 94 6.67 -16.93 11.60
N VAL A 95 6.58 -15.80 12.31
CA VAL A 95 7.74 -15.00 12.70
C VAL A 95 8.12 -15.32 14.13
N THR A 96 9.28 -15.96 14.30
CA THR A 96 9.74 -16.41 15.62
C THR A 96 9.99 -15.24 16.57
N PRO A 97 9.91 -15.44 17.90
CA PRO A 97 10.26 -14.40 18.87
C PRO A 97 11.68 -13.85 18.67
N GLU A 98 12.63 -14.70 18.27
CA GLU A 98 14.01 -14.31 17.96
C GLU A 98 14.06 -13.39 16.73
N GLU A 99 13.37 -13.72 15.64
CA GLU A 99 13.30 -12.87 14.44
C GLU A 99 12.60 -11.53 14.73
N ARG A 100 11.53 -11.55 15.53
CA ARG A 100 10.85 -10.33 16.01
C ARG A 100 11.82 -9.46 16.81
N SER A 101 12.57 -10.05 17.74
CA SER A 101 13.57 -9.35 18.55
C SER A 101 14.68 -8.74 17.70
N GLU A 102 15.20 -9.47 16.71
CA GLU A 102 16.23 -8.97 15.81
C GLU A 102 15.74 -7.79 14.97
N TRP A 103 14.54 -7.93 14.40
CA TRP A 103 13.93 -6.87 13.61
C TRP A 103 13.69 -5.60 14.44
N LEU A 104 13.18 -5.73 15.68
CA LEU A 104 13.01 -4.59 16.59
C LEU A 104 14.34 -3.95 16.98
N GLY A 105 15.41 -4.74 17.12
CA GLY A 105 16.76 -4.22 17.33
C GLY A 105 17.23 -3.32 16.18
N LYS A 106 16.95 -3.71 14.94
CA LYS A 106 17.20 -2.88 13.75
C LYS A 106 16.30 -1.64 13.73
N GLN A 107 15.01 -1.78 14.03
CA GLN A 107 14.09 -0.63 14.08
C GLN A 107 14.53 0.41 15.12
N ALA A 108 15.11 0.01 16.26
CA ALA A 108 15.63 0.95 17.25
C ALA A 108 16.75 1.84 16.68
N VAL A 109 17.61 1.29 15.81
CA VAL A 109 18.64 2.06 15.10
C VAL A 109 18.02 3.04 14.11
N ILE A 110 17.06 2.57 13.30
CA ILE A 110 16.34 3.40 12.32
C ILE A 110 15.61 4.54 13.03
N ARG A 111 14.88 4.23 14.10
CA ARG A 111 14.14 5.20 14.92
C ARG A 111 15.06 6.28 15.48
N LYS A 112 16.24 5.89 16.01
CA LYS A 112 17.23 6.87 16.46
C LYS A 112 17.68 7.78 15.34
N CYS A 113 17.99 7.22 14.17
CA CYS A 113 18.40 8.02 13.01
C CYS A 113 17.28 9.00 12.56
N MET A 114 16.03 8.54 12.52
CA MET A 114 14.88 9.37 12.17
C MET A 114 14.68 10.50 13.18
N ALA A 115 14.79 10.21 14.48
CA ALA A 115 14.73 11.21 15.53
C ALA A 115 15.86 12.24 15.43
N ASP A 116 17.09 11.80 15.13
CA ASP A 116 18.23 12.70 14.89
C ASP A 116 18.02 13.57 13.63
N ALA A 117 17.25 13.10 12.65
CA ALA A 117 16.83 13.84 11.46
C ALA A 117 15.59 14.74 11.69
N GLY A 118 15.02 14.75 12.90
CA GLY A 118 13.86 15.56 13.26
C GLY A 118 12.50 14.97 12.90
N PHE A 119 12.44 13.68 12.57
CA PHE A 119 11.19 12.99 12.23
C PHE A 119 10.80 12.00 13.33
N GLU A 120 9.52 11.99 13.68
CA GLU A 120 8.94 10.93 14.50
C GLU A 120 8.92 9.61 13.72
N PHE A 121 9.26 8.52 14.39
CA PHE A 121 9.20 7.17 13.85
C PHE A 121 8.55 6.28 14.90
N LEU A 122 7.34 5.80 14.58
CA LEU A 122 6.52 5.06 15.53
C LEU A 122 7.18 3.72 15.88
N GLU A 123 6.88 3.24 17.08
CA GLU A 123 7.03 1.81 17.34
C GLU A 123 5.96 1.10 16.51
N TRP A 124 6.38 0.15 15.70
CA TRP A 124 5.49 -0.56 14.79
C TRP A 124 5.98 -1.99 14.62
N GLN A 125 5.07 -2.89 14.27
CA GLN A 125 5.30 -4.31 14.05
C GLN A 125 4.64 -4.71 12.73
N TRP A 126 5.44 -4.97 11.69
CA TRP A 126 4.91 -5.26 10.36
C TRP A 126 4.03 -6.53 10.34
N TRP A 127 4.34 -7.51 11.20
CA TRP A 127 3.54 -8.73 11.36
C TRP A 127 2.17 -8.49 12.01
N LEU A 128 1.91 -7.29 12.53
CA LEU A 128 0.60 -6.84 13.02
C LEU A 128 -0.07 -5.85 12.06
N GLY A 129 0.49 -5.62 10.87
CA GLY A 129 -0.04 -4.65 9.90
C GLY A 129 0.14 -3.18 10.29
N GLU A 130 1.01 -2.89 11.26
CA GLU A 130 1.28 -1.53 11.72
C GLU A 130 2.17 -0.76 10.72
N LYS A 131 2.32 0.56 10.92
CA LYS A 131 3.15 1.44 10.09
C LYS A 131 4.04 2.33 10.93
N ALA A 132 5.25 2.59 10.45
CA ALA A 132 6.23 3.43 11.14
C ALA A 132 5.95 4.94 11.02
N GLN A 133 5.28 5.35 9.93
CA GLN A 133 5.01 6.75 9.65
C GLN A 133 3.84 7.24 10.51
N PRO A 134 3.96 8.40 11.17
CA PRO A 134 2.81 9.07 11.78
C PRO A 134 1.68 9.31 10.77
N ARG A 135 0.44 9.31 11.27
CA ARG A 135 -0.75 9.63 10.48
C ARG A 135 -1.01 11.14 10.47
N GLY A 136 -1.76 11.62 9.49
CA GLY A 136 -2.17 13.02 9.38
C GLY A 136 -1.04 14.00 9.03
N LEU A 137 0.05 13.51 8.44
CA LEU A 137 1.10 14.39 7.90
C LEU A 137 0.57 15.08 6.64
N ASP A 138 0.95 16.35 6.40
CA ASP A 138 0.74 16.97 5.09
C ASP A 138 1.65 16.31 4.02
N PHE A 139 1.36 16.54 2.74
CA PHE A 139 2.10 15.91 1.63
C PHE A 139 3.60 16.21 1.68
N GLU A 140 3.99 17.47 1.92
CA GLU A 140 5.40 17.87 1.91
C GLU A 140 6.15 17.20 3.06
N THR A 141 5.57 17.20 4.25
CA THR A 141 6.11 16.53 5.43
C THR A 141 6.19 15.01 5.23
N SER A 142 5.18 14.39 4.62
CA SER A 142 5.19 12.96 4.29
C SER A 142 6.33 12.60 3.32
N VAL A 143 6.53 13.41 2.27
CA VAL A 143 7.64 13.23 1.32
C VAL A 143 8.99 13.35 2.02
N LEU A 144 9.17 14.37 2.86
CA LEU A 144 10.41 14.56 3.61
C LEU A 144 10.67 13.40 4.59
N TRP A 145 9.63 12.89 5.25
CA TRP A 145 9.71 11.73 6.11
C TRP A 145 10.18 10.48 5.34
N VAL A 146 9.59 10.21 4.17
CA VAL A 146 9.99 9.06 3.33
C VAL A 146 11.42 9.23 2.81
N GLN A 147 11.82 10.45 2.41
CA GLN A 147 13.20 10.72 2.00
C GLN A 147 14.20 10.53 3.14
N ALA A 148 13.85 10.90 4.38
CA ALA A 148 14.69 10.64 5.54
C ALA A 148 14.85 9.14 5.80
N LEU A 149 13.75 8.37 5.68
CA LEU A 149 13.77 6.93 5.86
C LEU A 149 14.57 6.21 4.76
N SER A 150 14.22 6.44 3.50
CA SER A 150 14.68 5.62 2.36
C SER A 150 15.82 6.25 1.54
N GLY A 151 16.11 7.53 1.78
CA GLY A 151 17.03 8.35 0.98
C GLY A 151 16.33 9.16 -0.12
N PRO A 152 17.08 10.02 -0.84
CA PRO A 152 16.50 10.96 -1.81
C PRO A 152 15.97 10.29 -3.10
N ASN A 153 16.42 9.07 -3.41
CA ASN A 153 15.94 8.32 -4.57
C ASN A 153 14.85 7.33 -4.16
N LEU A 154 13.59 7.75 -4.28
CA LEU A 154 12.42 6.92 -3.95
C LEU A 154 12.30 5.67 -4.84
N TYR A 155 12.89 5.68 -6.03
CA TYR A 155 12.87 4.54 -6.97
C TYR A 155 13.99 3.53 -6.73
N SER A 156 14.97 3.88 -5.89
CA SER A 156 16.04 2.98 -5.46
C SER A 156 16.22 3.08 -3.95
N PRO A 157 15.23 2.60 -3.17
CA PRO A 157 15.30 2.64 -1.72
C PRO A 157 16.51 1.81 -1.23
N GLY A 158 17.11 2.24 -0.12
CA GLY A 158 18.34 1.63 0.43
C GLY A 158 19.35 2.63 0.97
N GLY A 159 19.03 3.93 0.92
CA GLY A 159 19.74 4.98 1.63
C GLY A 159 19.02 5.40 2.91
N GLY A 160 19.24 6.65 3.32
CA GLY A 160 18.55 7.23 4.48
C GLY A 160 18.80 6.45 5.78
N CYS A 161 17.84 6.54 6.70
CA CYS A 161 17.89 5.84 7.97
C CYS A 161 17.69 4.32 7.85
N ALA A 162 16.98 3.85 6.84
CA ALA A 162 16.86 2.42 6.53
C ALA A 162 18.24 1.81 6.23
N GLY A 163 19.05 2.48 5.40
CA GLY A 163 20.42 2.05 5.09
C GLY A 163 21.36 2.09 6.29
N VAL A 164 21.15 3.01 7.25
CA VAL A 164 21.87 3.01 8.54
C VAL A 164 21.52 1.76 9.35
N GLY A 165 20.23 1.39 9.40
CA GLY A 165 19.76 0.17 10.03
C GLY A 165 20.34 -1.10 9.39
N ASP A 166 20.31 -1.19 8.05
CA ASP A 166 20.87 -2.33 7.30
C ASP A 166 22.37 -2.52 7.59
N LYS A 167 23.13 -1.42 7.59
CA LYS A 167 24.56 -1.45 7.90
C LYS A 167 24.81 -1.91 9.33
N ALA A 168 24.06 -1.36 10.30
CA ALA A 168 24.21 -1.74 11.71
C ALA A 168 23.86 -3.22 11.95
N GLU A 169 22.80 -3.72 11.31
CA GLU A 169 22.43 -5.14 11.35
C GLU A 169 23.56 -6.01 10.78
N ALA A 170 24.09 -5.67 9.60
CA ALA A 170 25.18 -6.43 8.98
C ALA A 170 26.45 -6.45 9.84
N GLU A 171 26.83 -5.32 10.44
CA GLU A 171 27.97 -5.22 11.35
C GLU A 171 27.76 -6.06 12.62
N ALA A 172 26.56 -6.01 13.20
CA ALA A 172 26.18 -6.79 14.37
C ALA A 172 26.24 -8.30 14.10
N ARG A 173 25.70 -8.75 12.95
CA ARG A 173 25.78 -10.15 12.51
C ARG A 173 27.22 -10.59 12.23
N ALA A 174 28.03 -9.76 11.57
CA ALA A 174 29.45 -10.04 11.32
C ALA A 174 30.26 -10.16 12.63
N ALA A 175 29.85 -9.45 13.68
CA ALA A 175 30.42 -9.55 15.02
C ALA A 175 29.91 -10.76 15.83
N GLY A 176 29.00 -11.58 15.29
CA GLY A 176 28.38 -12.70 15.99
C GLY A 176 27.43 -12.29 17.10
N LYS A 177 26.94 -11.04 17.07
CA LYS A 177 26.02 -10.50 18.07
C LYS A 177 24.93 -9.68 17.35
N PRO A 178 23.87 -10.34 16.82
CA PRO A 178 22.76 -9.66 16.17
C PRO A 178 22.17 -8.53 17.02
N LEU A 179 21.66 -7.50 16.37
CA LEU A 179 20.85 -6.48 17.04
C LEU A 179 19.64 -7.17 17.65
N THR A 180 19.25 -6.81 18.86
CA THR A 180 18.07 -7.36 19.53
C THR A 180 17.41 -6.28 20.36
N ALA A 181 16.09 -6.34 20.48
CA ALA A 181 15.30 -5.53 21.39
C ALA A 181 14.18 -6.39 22.01
N PRO A 182 13.63 -6.00 23.19
CA PRO A 182 12.48 -6.69 23.77
C PRO A 182 11.30 -6.72 22.79
N VAL A 183 10.68 -7.89 22.65
CA VAL A 183 9.43 -8.05 21.90
C VAL A 183 8.28 -7.67 22.84
N PRO A 184 7.44 -6.69 22.49
CA PRO A 184 6.22 -6.40 23.24
C PRO A 184 5.29 -7.61 23.27
N ASP A 185 4.48 -7.75 24.32
CA ASP A 185 3.40 -8.73 24.33
C ASP A 185 2.37 -8.35 23.27
N ASP A 186 1.86 -9.35 22.54
CA ASP A 186 0.81 -9.16 21.55
C ASP A 186 -0.50 -8.73 22.25
N ASP A 187 -1.12 -7.64 21.81
CA ASP A 187 -2.42 -7.19 22.34
C ASP A 187 -3.55 -7.99 21.67
N PRO A 188 -4.26 -8.87 22.40
CA PRO A 188 -5.31 -9.70 21.82
C PRO A 188 -6.55 -8.91 21.38
N THR A 189 -6.62 -7.61 21.69
CA THR A 189 -7.72 -6.72 21.29
C THR A 189 -7.41 -5.92 20.03
N GLN A 190 -6.15 -5.94 19.57
CA GLN A 190 -5.76 -5.29 18.33
C GLN A 190 -6.37 -6.03 17.13
N PRO A 191 -6.99 -5.32 16.17
CA PRO A 191 -7.51 -5.97 14.98
C PRO A 191 -6.37 -6.52 14.13
N THR A 192 -6.59 -7.68 13.52
CA THR A 192 -5.67 -8.23 12.51
C THR A 192 -5.71 -7.41 11.23
N GLU A 193 -4.68 -7.56 10.38
CA GLU A 193 -4.67 -6.95 9.04
C GLU A 193 -5.91 -7.30 8.21
N ARG A 194 -6.41 -8.54 8.34
CA ARG A 194 -7.61 -9.00 7.65
C ARG A 194 -8.88 -8.33 8.16
N GLN A 195 -9.00 -8.13 9.47
CA GLN A 195 -10.11 -7.35 10.03
C GLN A 195 -10.05 -5.90 9.57
N VAL A 196 -8.86 -5.27 9.63
CA VAL A 196 -8.66 -3.90 9.12
C VAL A 196 -9.02 -3.79 7.64
N TRP A 197 -8.68 -4.80 6.83
CA TRP A 197 -9.10 -4.88 5.43
C TRP A 197 -10.63 -4.94 5.29
N LEU A 198 -11.32 -5.79 6.05
CA LEU A 198 -12.79 -5.88 5.96
C LEU A 198 -13.47 -4.57 6.36
N ASP A 199 -13.00 -3.94 7.43
CA ASP A 199 -13.50 -2.62 7.86
C ASP A 199 -13.30 -1.57 6.75
N PHE A 200 -12.14 -1.59 6.09
CA PHE A 200 -11.86 -0.72 4.95
C PHE A 200 -12.76 -1.01 3.74
N GLN A 201 -12.98 -2.28 3.42
CA GLN A 201 -13.88 -2.70 2.35
C GLN A 201 -15.34 -2.31 2.61
N ASP A 202 -15.76 -2.25 3.87
CA ASP A 202 -17.09 -1.79 4.25
C ASP A 202 -17.29 -0.29 3.96
N LEU A 203 -16.26 0.54 4.17
CA LEU A 203 -16.27 1.95 3.77
C LEU A 203 -16.39 2.11 2.25
N VAL A 204 -15.61 1.33 1.49
CA VAL A 204 -15.66 1.33 0.02
C VAL A 204 -17.04 0.91 -0.47
N ARG A 205 -17.61 -0.16 0.09
CA ARG A 205 -18.94 -0.66 -0.29
C ARG A 205 -20.03 0.35 0.02
N ALA A 206 -19.96 1.04 1.17
CA ALA A 206 -20.89 2.10 1.52
C ALA A 206 -20.84 3.23 0.48
N CYS A 207 -19.64 3.71 0.15
CA CYS A 207 -19.46 4.74 -0.87
C CYS A 207 -19.96 4.30 -2.26
N MET A 208 -19.64 3.08 -2.70
CA MET A 208 -20.09 2.56 -4.00
C MET A 208 -21.62 2.44 -4.05
N THR A 209 -22.24 2.01 -2.95
CA THR A 209 -23.70 1.96 -2.81
C THR A 209 -24.33 3.35 -2.95
N GLU A 210 -23.73 4.38 -2.30
CA GLU A 210 -24.17 5.78 -2.44
C GLU A 210 -24.01 6.29 -3.89
N ALA A 211 -22.98 5.84 -4.60
CA ALA A 211 -22.76 6.13 -6.02
C ALA A 211 -23.66 5.31 -6.97
N GLY A 212 -24.53 4.44 -6.44
CA GLY A 212 -25.42 3.59 -7.23
C GLY A 212 -24.70 2.43 -7.93
N GLN A 213 -23.50 2.06 -7.46
CA GLN A 213 -22.69 0.97 -8.00
C GLN A 213 -22.69 -0.21 -7.03
N GLU A 214 -22.87 -1.43 -7.54
CA GLU A 214 -22.67 -2.64 -6.74
C GLU A 214 -21.17 -2.90 -6.56
N TYR A 215 -20.77 -3.24 -5.34
CA TYR A 215 -19.40 -3.60 -5.00
C TYR A 215 -19.39 -4.93 -4.24
N LEU A 216 -18.90 -5.96 -4.90
CA LEU A 216 -18.93 -7.32 -4.40
C LEU A 216 -17.97 -7.49 -3.22
N TYR A 217 -18.38 -8.34 -2.28
CA TYR A 217 -17.52 -8.77 -1.20
C TYR A 217 -16.37 -9.63 -1.74
N TRP A 218 -15.15 -9.34 -1.26
CA TRP A 218 -13.99 -10.15 -1.57
C TRP A 218 -12.91 -10.01 -0.49
N GLU A 219 -12.05 -11.01 -0.41
CA GLU A 219 -10.99 -11.15 0.59
C GLU A 219 -9.66 -11.38 -0.13
N TRP A 220 -8.69 -10.48 0.00
CA TRP A 220 -7.43 -10.60 -0.74
C TRP A 220 -6.64 -11.87 -0.41
N TRP A 221 -6.80 -12.41 0.81
CA TRP A 221 -6.15 -13.64 1.27
C TRP A 221 -6.87 -14.91 0.81
N ASN A 222 -8.09 -14.80 0.27
CA ASN A 222 -8.86 -15.96 -0.12
C ASN A 222 -8.48 -16.40 -1.54
N PRO A 223 -7.94 -17.61 -1.74
CA PRO A 223 -7.49 -18.07 -3.04
C PRO A 223 -8.57 -18.08 -4.12
N VAL A 224 -9.86 -18.08 -3.75
CA VAL A 224 -10.96 -18.02 -4.72
C VAL A 224 -11.00 -16.71 -5.50
N TYR A 225 -10.45 -15.63 -4.94
CA TYR A 225 -10.37 -14.31 -5.60
C TYR A 225 -9.00 -14.05 -6.23
N GLN A 226 -8.04 -14.95 -6.03
CA GLN A 226 -6.72 -14.88 -6.62
C GLN A 226 -6.75 -15.61 -7.97
N GLU A 227 -7.41 -15.01 -8.96
CA GLU A 227 -7.37 -15.55 -10.31
C GLU A 227 -5.91 -15.61 -10.79
N PRO A 228 -5.45 -16.75 -11.35
CA PRO A 228 -4.12 -16.83 -11.91
C PRO A 228 -4.01 -15.81 -13.04
N ILE A 229 -3.00 -14.94 -12.97
CA ILE A 229 -2.64 -14.10 -14.12
C ILE A 229 -2.29 -15.06 -15.25
N ASP A 230 -3.11 -15.09 -16.31
CA ASP A 230 -2.79 -15.81 -17.53
C ASP A 230 -1.69 -15.06 -18.28
N LEU A 231 -0.44 -15.34 -17.90
CA LEU A 231 0.74 -14.76 -18.54
C LEU A 231 0.83 -15.12 -20.04
N ALA A 232 0.14 -16.18 -20.48
CA ALA A 232 0.08 -16.54 -21.91
C ALA A 232 -0.97 -15.71 -22.67
N ASN A 233 -1.89 -15.04 -21.97
CA ASN A 233 -2.87 -14.14 -22.54
C ASN A 233 -2.93 -12.82 -21.75
N PRO A 234 -1.99 -11.88 -22.00
CA PRO A 234 -1.98 -10.59 -21.32
C PRO A 234 -3.24 -9.75 -21.58
N ASP A 235 -4.00 -10.07 -22.63
CA ASP A 235 -5.23 -9.39 -23.04
C ASP A 235 -6.49 -10.01 -22.40
N ALA A 236 -6.35 -11.06 -21.58
CA ALA A 236 -7.48 -11.61 -20.84
C ALA A 236 -8.10 -10.51 -19.94
N PRO A 237 -9.42 -10.26 -20.03
CA PRO A 237 -10.07 -9.28 -19.18
C PRO A 237 -9.83 -9.63 -17.71
N ARG A 238 -9.16 -8.73 -16.99
CA ARG A 238 -9.04 -8.84 -15.53
C ARG A 238 -10.21 -8.08 -14.93
N ASN A 239 -11.26 -8.78 -14.56
CA ASN A 239 -12.30 -8.17 -13.76
C ASN A 239 -11.77 -8.07 -12.32
N PRO A 240 -11.77 -6.88 -11.69
CA PRO A 240 -11.51 -6.79 -10.26
C PRO A 240 -12.49 -7.71 -9.51
N PRO A 241 -12.06 -8.45 -8.47
CA PRO A 241 -12.96 -9.35 -7.74
C PRO A 241 -14.22 -8.68 -7.17
N ALA A 242 -14.15 -7.37 -6.93
CA ALA A 242 -15.26 -6.57 -6.46
C ALA A 242 -16.24 -6.10 -7.56
N GLN A 243 -15.87 -6.21 -8.84
CA GLN A 243 -16.69 -5.72 -9.95
C GLN A 243 -17.77 -6.75 -10.32
N PRO A 244 -19.04 -6.35 -10.44
CA PRO A 244 -20.10 -7.23 -10.95
C PRO A 244 -19.78 -7.80 -12.34
N GLU A 245 -20.19 -9.03 -12.58
CA GLU A 245 -20.11 -9.63 -13.91
C GLU A 245 -21.18 -9.07 -14.86
N GLY A 246 -20.95 -9.19 -16.17
CA GLY A 246 -21.95 -8.88 -17.19
C GLY A 246 -22.17 -7.38 -17.46
N LEU A 247 -21.40 -6.49 -16.83
CA LEU A 247 -21.43 -5.07 -17.13
C LEU A 247 -21.01 -4.79 -18.58
N THR A 248 -21.70 -3.84 -19.23
CA THR A 248 -21.26 -3.24 -20.48
C THR A 248 -20.00 -2.40 -20.26
N GLU A 249 -19.27 -2.08 -21.32
CA GLU A 249 -18.05 -1.26 -21.22
C GLU A 249 -18.32 0.12 -20.61
N ALA A 250 -19.48 0.73 -20.89
CA ALA A 250 -19.86 2.00 -20.30
C ALA A 250 -20.15 1.88 -18.79
N GLU A 251 -20.80 0.78 -18.36
CA GLU A 251 -21.06 0.52 -16.94
C GLU A 251 -19.77 0.20 -16.19
N LYS A 252 -18.84 -0.56 -16.78
CA LYS A 252 -17.50 -0.78 -16.22
C LYS A 252 -16.75 0.54 -16.03
N ALA A 253 -16.77 1.41 -17.04
CA ALA A 253 -16.12 2.72 -16.94
C ALA A 253 -16.73 3.58 -15.83
N ALA A 254 -18.07 3.59 -15.68
CA ALA A 254 -18.74 4.30 -14.60
C ALA A 254 -18.42 3.70 -13.22
N TRP A 255 -18.37 2.38 -13.12
CA TRP A 255 -17.99 1.65 -11.90
C TRP A 255 -16.54 1.97 -11.50
N THR A 256 -15.61 1.92 -12.46
CA THR A 256 -14.19 2.26 -12.25
C THR A 256 -14.03 3.73 -11.84
N LEU A 257 -14.73 4.65 -12.50
CA LEU A 257 -14.69 6.06 -12.13
C LEU A 257 -15.23 6.30 -10.72
N ALA A 258 -16.29 5.61 -10.30
CA ALA A 258 -16.79 5.71 -8.93
C ALA A 258 -15.79 5.16 -7.90
N LEU A 259 -15.12 4.05 -8.23
CA LEU A 259 -14.16 3.40 -7.34
C LEU A 259 -12.85 4.18 -7.20
N ASP A 260 -12.23 4.54 -8.33
CA ASP A 260 -10.87 5.10 -8.40
C ASP A 260 -10.87 6.63 -8.50
N GLY A 261 -11.98 7.23 -8.94
CA GLY A 261 -12.09 8.67 -9.17
C GLY A 261 -11.26 9.18 -10.34
N ASN A 262 -10.93 10.46 -10.28
CA ASN A 262 -10.11 11.23 -11.21
C ASN A 262 -9.12 12.13 -10.43
N ALA A 263 -8.59 11.63 -9.31
CA ALA A 263 -7.61 12.40 -8.57
C ALA A 263 -6.31 12.52 -9.38
N GLY A 264 -5.73 13.72 -9.37
CA GLY A 264 -4.33 13.90 -9.74
C GLY A 264 -3.39 13.20 -8.75
N GLY A 265 -2.11 13.15 -9.07
CA GLY A 265 -1.08 12.65 -8.15
C GLY A 265 -0.37 13.75 -7.36
N GLY A 266 0.39 13.34 -6.33
CA GLY A 266 1.29 14.23 -5.59
C GLY A 266 0.56 15.41 -4.93
N ALA A 267 1.11 16.62 -5.05
CA ALA A 267 0.54 17.83 -4.45
C ALA A 267 -0.85 18.24 -5.00
N ALA A 268 -1.27 17.68 -6.15
CA ALA A 268 -2.59 17.93 -6.72
C ALA A 268 -3.62 16.87 -6.29
N TYR A 269 -3.20 15.83 -5.56
CA TYR A 269 -4.09 14.79 -5.06
C TYR A 269 -5.07 15.38 -4.04
N ARG A 270 -6.34 15.01 -4.17
CA ARG A 270 -7.40 15.28 -3.22
C ARG A 270 -8.20 14.01 -3.05
N TRP A 271 -8.45 13.62 -1.80
CA TRP A 271 -9.15 12.36 -1.52
C TRP A 271 -10.59 12.39 -2.05
N GLU A 272 -11.21 13.57 -2.11
CA GLU A 272 -12.56 13.79 -2.65
C GLU A 272 -12.64 13.47 -4.14
N ASP A 273 -11.54 13.63 -4.87
CA ASP A 273 -11.45 13.34 -6.30
C ASP A 273 -11.01 11.89 -6.56
N ALA A 274 -10.59 11.14 -5.53
CA ALA A 274 -10.00 9.79 -5.65
C ALA A 274 -11.04 8.66 -5.49
N GLY A 275 -12.32 8.97 -5.71
CA GLY A 275 -13.41 8.01 -5.69
C GLY A 275 -13.60 7.35 -4.33
N CYS A 276 -14.21 6.18 -4.33
CA CYS A 276 -14.52 5.45 -3.11
C CYS A 276 -13.28 4.89 -2.40
N TRP A 277 -12.18 4.62 -3.11
CA TRP A 277 -10.90 4.33 -2.45
C TRP A 277 -10.38 5.54 -1.68
N GLY A 278 -10.38 6.72 -2.30
CA GLY A 278 -9.95 7.96 -1.66
C GLY A 278 -10.71 8.26 -0.38
N ARG A 279 -12.04 8.20 -0.45
CA ARG A 279 -12.91 8.38 0.71
C ARG A 279 -12.64 7.35 1.81
N ALA A 280 -12.52 6.07 1.49
CA ALA A 280 -12.24 5.04 2.48
C ALA A 280 -10.87 5.25 3.17
N VAL A 281 -9.85 5.71 2.43
CA VAL A 281 -8.53 6.03 3.01
C VAL A 281 -8.65 7.21 3.98
N HIS A 282 -9.38 8.25 3.60
CA HIS A 282 -9.64 9.41 4.45
C HIS A 282 -10.43 9.03 5.72
N GLU A 283 -11.56 8.34 5.58
CA GLU A 283 -12.44 7.99 6.70
C GLU A 283 -11.80 6.97 7.66
N SER A 284 -10.91 6.10 7.17
CA SER A 284 -10.10 5.20 8.01
C SER A 284 -8.92 5.89 8.70
N GLY A 285 -8.70 7.19 8.42
CA GLY A 285 -7.58 7.98 8.95
C GLY A 285 -6.22 7.49 8.46
N ASN A 286 -6.19 6.91 7.26
CA ASN A 286 -4.98 6.37 6.63
C ASN A 286 -4.40 7.33 5.58
N ASP A 287 -4.98 8.51 5.37
CA ASP A 287 -4.40 9.55 4.53
C ASP A 287 -3.33 10.37 5.28
N ASN A 288 -2.27 10.67 4.55
CA ASN A 288 -1.24 11.63 4.93
C ASN A 288 -1.24 12.74 3.87
N MET A 289 -2.34 13.51 3.78
CA MET A 289 -2.59 14.52 2.74
C MET A 289 -3.62 15.59 3.18
N HIS A 290 -3.52 16.15 4.39
CA HIS A 290 -4.38 17.26 4.83
C HIS A 290 -3.78 18.63 4.52
#